data_AF-A0A2L1UN87-F1
#
_entry.id   AF-A0A2L1UN87-F1
#
_cell.length_a   1.000
_cell.length_b   1.000
_cell.length_c   1.000
_cell.angle_alpha   90.00
_cell.angle_beta   90.00
_cell.angle_gamma   90.00
#
_symmetry.space_group_name_H-M   'P 1'
#
loop_
_entity.id
_entity.type
_entity.pdbx_description
1 polymer ?
#
loop_
_entity_poly.entity_id
_entity_poly.type
_entity_poly.pdbx_seq_one_letter_code
_entity_poly.pdbx_strand_id
1 'polypeptide(L)'
;MSKREDITTAVLGSAIGFGLVYTKVLGWIDLGHAQGSDARKLQSKLREEKGRSFYPELNEWYFPVDYYQEMALKIHKSTQTNLWAGVHAPLMVRSCLSWEIKKRIALTIMMKTASRFEALQDSSLVNWRTDSGFSGEDLVSDLLGFYRVFGEGIDPLILAQPTEISYGKSIWDHYGPIGKFKNRGFRPILFPQPSPGKTSIPRIGYLPTWLDYIKPLGDLSNNYISNRYFNRPKKDLFDDVNRMNNELYIALRRGYQKPNDLHMPSHFYVHPHNIPAPDYFHIGGDSQYPIW
;
A
#
# COMPACT_ATOMS: atom_id res chain seq x y z
N MET A 1 10.92 2.47 -11.43
CA MET A 1 10.45 3.49 -12.39
C MET A 1 10.17 2.82 -13.71
N SER A 2 8.96 3.01 -14.19
CA SER A 2 8.50 2.56 -15.51
C SER A 2 9.34 3.19 -16.61
N LYS A 3 9.57 2.42 -17.66
CA LYS A 3 10.32 2.83 -18.84
C LYS A 3 9.47 2.69 -20.08
N ARG A 4 9.92 3.34 -21.16
CA ARG A 4 9.26 3.27 -22.45
C ARG A 4 9.21 1.84 -22.99
N GLU A 5 10.27 1.08 -22.74
CA GLU A 5 10.40 -0.31 -23.19
C GLU A 5 9.44 -1.25 -22.45
N ASP A 6 8.93 -0.83 -21.29
CA ASP A 6 7.96 -1.59 -20.51
C ASP A 6 6.54 -1.51 -21.10
N ILE A 7 6.30 -0.61 -22.08
CA ILE A 7 4.99 -0.43 -22.72
C ILE A 7 4.60 -1.71 -23.49
N THR A 8 3.49 -2.31 -23.07
CA THR A 8 3.01 -3.60 -23.57
C THR A 8 1.50 -3.60 -23.81
N THR A 9 0.94 -4.73 -24.28
CA THR A 9 -0.51 -4.93 -24.31
C THR A 9 -1.00 -5.39 -22.94
N ALA A 10 -2.26 -5.09 -22.60
CA ALA A 10 -2.87 -5.54 -21.35
C ALA A 10 -2.86 -7.07 -21.20
N VAL A 11 -3.03 -7.81 -22.30
CA VAL A 11 -3.02 -9.27 -22.30
C VAL A 11 -1.62 -9.81 -21.98
N LEU A 12 -0.61 -9.38 -22.73
CA LEU A 12 0.76 -9.86 -22.54
C LEU A 12 1.30 -9.45 -21.17
N GLY A 13 1.11 -8.18 -20.80
CA GLY A 13 1.58 -7.65 -19.54
C GLY A 13 0.91 -8.29 -18.32
N SER A 14 -0.40 -8.60 -18.41
CA SER A 14 -1.09 -9.35 -17.35
C SER A 14 -0.58 -10.79 -17.23
N ALA A 15 -0.24 -11.43 -18.35
CA ALA A 15 0.26 -12.80 -18.36
C ALA A 15 1.66 -12.90 -17.73
N ILE A 16 2.55 -11.95 -18.02
CA ILE A 16 3.90 -11.90 -17.43
C ILE A 16 3.94 -11.24 -16.05
N GLY A 17 2.87 -10.51 -15.69
CA GLY A 17 2.77 -9.79 -14.43
C GLY A 17 3.63 -8.52 -14.36
N PHE A 18 3.96 -7.93 -15.49
CA PHE A 18 4.83 -6.77 -15.56
C PHE A 18 4.51 -5.97 -16.83
N GLY A 19 4.85 -4.69 -16.81
CA GLY A 19 4.76 -3.80 -17.95
C GLY A 19 3.85 -2.62 -17.66
N LEU A 20 3.87 -1.69 -18.60
CA LEU A 20 3.14 -0.44 -18.54
C LEU A 20 2.08 -0.44 -19.64
N VAL A 21 0.84 -0.11 -19.29
CA VAL A 21 -0.26 -0.03 -20.24
C VAL A 21 -0.91 1.34 -20.14
N TYR A 22 -1.22 1.94 -21.29
CA TYR A 22 -2.07 3.11 -21.33
C TYR A 22 -3.54 2.69 -21.52
N THR A 23 -4.44 3.33 -20.79
CA THR A 23 -5.88 3.07 -20.80
C THR A 23 -6.63 4.37 -21.03
N LYS A 24 -7.79 4.30 -21.68
CA LYS A 24 -8.58 5.51 -21.98
C LYS A 24 -9.20 6.13 -20.73
N VAL A 25 -9.54 5.30 -19.74
CA VAL A 25 -10.29 5.74 -18.54
C VAL A 25 -9.38 6.07 -17.36
N LEU A 26 -8.27 5.35 -17.19
CA LEU A 26 -7.38 5.50 -16.03
C LEU A 26 -5.99 6.06 -16.38
N GLY A 27 -5.68 6.27 -17.66
CA GLY A 27 -4.34 6.67 -18.08
C GLY A 27 -3.33 5.52 -17.96
N TRP A 28 -2.13 5.82 -17.50
CA TRP A 28 -1.06 4.84 -17.31
C TRP A 28 -1.34 3.91 -16.12
N ILE A 29 -1.11 2.61 -16.32
CA ILE A 29 -1.23 1.55 -15.32
C ILE A 29 0.04 0.69 -15.34
N ASP A 30 0.70 0.57 -14.19
CA ASP A 30 1.75 -0.41 -13.95
C ASP A 30 1.10 -1.77 -13.62
N LEU A 31 1.36 -2.76 -14.47
CA LEU A 31 0.76 -4.09 -14.36
C LEU A 31 1.38 -4.95 -13.25
N GLY A 32 2.59 -4.60 -12.78
CA GLY A 32 3.19 -5.19 -11.59
C GLY A 32 2.43 -4.82 -10.32
N HIS A 33 2.10 -3.53 -10.18
CA HIS A 33 1.24 -3.04 -9.09
C HIS A 33 -0.20 -3.53 -9.21
N ALA A 34 -0.76 -3.48 -10.43
CA ALA A 34 -2.14 -3.87 -10.70
C ALA A 34 -2.42 -5.39 -10.65
N GLN A 35 -1.46 -6.23 -10.27
CA GLN A 35 -1.72 -7.67 -10.08
C GLN A 35 -2.63 -7.96 -8.88
N GLY A 36 -2.59 -7.13 -7.83
CA GLY A 36 -3.31 -7.39 -6.58
C GLY A 36 -2.73 -8.55 -5.75
N SER A 37 -1.43 -8.84 -5.87
CA SER A 37 -0.79 -9.93 -5.12
C SER A 37 -0.87 -9.72 -3.60
N ASP A 38 -0.56 -8.51 -3.12
CA ASP A 38 -0.64 -8.17 -1.69
C ASP A 38 -2.08 -8.07 -1.21
N ALA A 39 -2.99 -7.59 -2.07
CA ALA A 39 -4.43 -7.61 -1.80
C ALA A 39 -4.97 -9.05 -1.62
N ARG A 40 -4.50 -10.03 -2.41
CA ARG A 40 -4.87 -11.45 -2.23
C ARG A 40 -4.40 -12.02 -0.90
N LYS A 41 -3.17 -11.71 -0.49
CA LYS A 41 -2.65 -12.10 0.83
C LYS A 41 -3.49 -11.49 1.95
N LEU A 42 -3.83 -10.20 1.85
CA LEU A 42 -4.67 -9.52 2.83
C LEU A 42 -6.08 -10.13 2.88
N GLN A 43 -6.68 -10.44 1.73
CA GLN A 43 -7.98 -11.11 1.64
C GLN A 43 -7.97 -12.46 2.35
N SER A 44 -6.94 -13.30 2.16
CA SER A 44 -6.80 -14.57 2.86
C SER A 44 -6.73 -14.36 4.38
N LYS A 45 -5.90 -13.42 4.87
CA LYS A 45 -5.81 -13.09 6.31
C LYS A 45 -7.16 -12.68 6.90
N LEU A 46 -7.91 -11.82 6.20
CA LEU A 46 -9.23 -11.34 6.66
C LEU A 46 -10.31 -12.41 6.60
N ARG A 47 -10.18 -13.42 5.73
CA ARG A 47 -11.10 -14.56 5.66
C ARG A 47 -10.80 -15.60 6.73
N GLU A 48 -9.52 -15.93 6.91
CA GLU A 48 -9.08 -16.98 7.83
C GLU A 48 -9.14 -16.55 9.30
N GLU A 49 -8.94 -15.25 9.59
CA GLU A 49 -8.90 -14.69 10.95
C GLU A 49 -7.99 -15.48 11.91
N LYS A 50 -6.84 -15.96 11.40
CA LYS A 50 -5.87 -16.74 12.18
C LYS A 50 -5.34 -15.95 13.37
N GLY A 51 -5.15 -16.63 14.51
CA GLY A 51 -4.63 -16.03 15.74
C GLY A 51 -5.66 -15.21 16.53
N ARG A 52 -6.96 -15.42 16.25
CA ARG A 52 -8.06 -14.78 16.97
C ARG A 52 -7.94 -15.01 18.48
N SER A 53 -8.00 -13.92 19.26
CA SER A 53 -7.95 -13.91 20.71
C SER A 53 -8.99 -12.93 21.28
N PHE A 54 -9.53 -13.24 22.45
CA PHE A 54 -10.45 -12.35 23.17
C PHE A 54 -9.64 -11.38 24.03
N TYR A 55 -10.00 -10.10 23.98
CA TYR A 55 -9.34 -9.04 24.75
C TYR A 55 -10.34 -8.45 25.76
N PRO A 56 -10.28 -8.84 27.04
CA PRO A 56 -11.23 -8.41 28.07
C PRO A 56 -11.34 -6.89 28.21
N GLU A 57 -10.23 -6.17 28.03
CA GLU A 57 -10.16 -4.71 28.08
C GLU A 57 -11.03 -4.03 27.00
N LEU A 58 -11.33 -4.73 25.91
CA LEU A 58 -12.19 -4.25 24.82
C LEU A 58 -13.51 -5.03 24.75
N ASN A 59 -13.69 -6.07 25.56
CA ASN A 59 -14.80 -7.02 25.54
C ASN A 59 -15.11 -7.58 24.12
N GLU A 60 -14.07 -7.82 23.33
CA GLU A 60 -14.19 -8.12 21.89
C GLU A 60 -13.09 -9.07 21.42
N TRP A 61 -13.34 -9.78 20.31
CA TRP A 61 -12.37 -10.66 19.69
C TRP A 61 -11.59 -9.94 18.59
N TYR A 62 -10.27 -10.09 18.56
CA TYR A 62 -9.41 -9.55 17.51
C TYR A 62 -8.44 -10.60 16.99
N PHE A 63 -7.92 -10.38 15.79
CA PHE A 63 -6.86 -11.19 15.20
C PHE A 63 -5.77 -10.29 14.58
N PRO A 64 -4.51 -10.75 14.58
CA PRO A 64 -3.41 -10.01 14.00
C PRO A 64 -3.50 -9.93 12.47
N VAL A 65 -3.24 -8.75 11.93
CA VAL A 65 -3.10 -8.51 10.49
C VAL A 65 -1.82 -7.74 10.23
N ASP A 66 -0.90 -8.40 9.53
CA ASP A 66 0.30 -7.78 9.01
C ASP A 66 0.14 -7.45 7.52
N TYR A 67 0.40 -6.21 7.13
CA TYR A 67 0.43 -5.79 5.73
C TYR A 67 1.75 -5.11 5.41
N TYR A 68 2.31 -5.38 4.24
CA TYR A 68 3.63 -4.90 3.83
C TYR A 68 3.57 -4.37 2.42
N GLN A 69 4.28 -3.28 2.17
CA GLN A 69 4.68 -2.86 0.83
C GLN A 69 6.18 -2.57 0.87
N GLU A 70 6.91 -3.17 -0.07
CA GLU A 70 8.37 -3.12 -0.08
C GLU A 70 8.94 -3.09 -1.49
N MET A 71 10.14 -2.52 -1.61
CA MET A 71 10.98 -2.61 -2.79
C MET A 71 12.26 -3.39 -2.47
N ALA A 72 12.82 -4.02 -3.49
CA ALA A 72 14.13 -4.66 -3.43
C ALA A 72 15.12 -3.95 -4.35
N LEU A 73 16.25 -3.55 -3.79
CA LEU A 73 17.41 -3.06 -4.52
C LEU A 73 18.50 -4.13 -4.53
N LYS A 74 18.95 -4.53 -5.73
CA LYS A 74 20.10 -5.44 -5.86
C LYS A 74 21.38 -4.71 -5.44
N ILE A 75 22.00 -5.14 -4.34
CA ILE A 75 23.28 -4.57 -3.87
C ILE A 75 24.45 -5.30 -4.53
N HIS A 76 24.43 -6.63 -4.54
CA HIS A 76 25.60 -7.42 -4.91
C HIS A 76 25.22 -8.60 -5.81
N LYS A 77 25.66 -8.55 -7.07
CA LYS A 77 25.32 -9.53 -8.11
C LYS A 77 25.85 -10.93 -7.79
N SER A 78 27.07 -11.03 -7.25
CA SER A 78 27.74 -12.30 -6.95
C SER A 78 27.11 -13.05 -5.78
N THR A 79 26.69 -12.34 -4.73
CA THR A 79 26.07 -12.96 -3.54
C THR A 79 24.54 -13.04 -3.63
N GLN A 80 23.93 -12.49 -4.69
CA GLN A 80 22.49 -12.31 -4.85
C GLN A 80 21.85 -11.56 -3.66
N THR A 81 22.59 -10.66 -3.00
CA THR A 81 22.07 -9.93 -1.84
C THR A 81 21.31 -8.68 -2.27
N ASN A 82 20.09 -8.55 -1.76
CA ASN A 82 19.19 -7.45 -2.00
C ASN A 82 18.96 -6.66 -0.70
N LEU A 83 18.99 -5.34 -0.80
CA LEU A 83 18.41 -4.45 0.20
C LEU A 83 16.92 -4.41 -0.01
N TRP A 84 16.17 -4.60 1.05
CA TRP A 84 14.73 -4.40 1.07
C TRP A 84 14.45 -3.18 1.92
N ALA A 85 13.58 -2.31 1.42
CA ALA A 85 13.07 -1.19 2.18
C ALA A 85 11.55 -1.17 2.01
N GLY A 86 10.81 -0.94 3.10
CA GLY A 86 9.38 -1.05 3.06
C GLY A 86 8.66 -0.42 4.24
N VAL A 87 7.34 -0.48 4.15
CA VAL A 87 6.40 -0.11 5.21
C VAL A 87 5.75 -1.38 5.72
N HIS A 88 5.77 -1.56 7.03
CA HIS A 88 5.03 -2.59 7.73
C HIS A 88 3.87 -1.97 8.49
N ALA A 89 2.66 -2.51 8.28
CA ALA A 89 1.48 -2.17 9.05
C ALA A 89 1.07 -3.33 9.98
N PRO A 90 1.57 -3.36 11.23
CA PRO A 90 1.15 -4.33 12.23
C PRO A 90 -0.16 -3.88 12.90
N LEU A 91 -1.24 -4.60 12.63
CA LEU A 91 -2.59 -4.20 13.03
C LEU A 91 -3.32 -5.34 13.76
N MET A 92 -4.37 -4.96 14.46
CA MET A 92 -5.37 -5.85 15.04
C MET A 92 -6.71 -5.54 14.40
N VAL A 93 -7.35 -6.53 13.81
CA VAL A 93 -8.68 -6.39 13.21
C VAL A 93 -9.70 -7.12 14.07
N ARG A 94 -10.85 -6.50 14.29
CA ARG A 94 -11.93 -7.14 15.05
C ARG A 94 -12.49 -8.32 14.27
N SER A 95 -12.75 -9.41 14.97
CA SER A 95 -13.29 -10.64 14.41
C SER A 95 -14.77 -10.55 14.10
N CYS A 96 -15.25 -11.50 13.29
CA CYS A 96 -16.68 -11.68 12.98
C CYS A 96 -17.33 -10.47 12.28
N LEU A 97 -16.54 -9.61 11.65
CA LEU A 97 -17.04 -8.51 10.83
C LEU A 97 -17.62 -9.03 9.51
N SER A 98 -18.64 -8.34 8.99
CA SER A 98 -19.20 -8.64 7.67
C SER A 98 -18.14 -8.47 6.58
N TRP A 99 -18.31 -9.19 5.47
CA TRP A 99 -17.37 -9.11 4.36
C TRP A 99 -17.27 -7.69 3.79
N GLU A 100 -18.38 -6.94 3.78
CA GLU A 100 -18.40 -5.54 3.37
C GLU A 100 -17.48 -4.68 4.24
N ILE A 101 -17.57 -4.79 5.57
CA ILE A 101 -16.68 -4.04 6.48
C ILE A 101 -15.22 -4.47 6.29
N LYS A 102 -14.95 -5.77 6.07
CA LYS A 102 -13.61 -6.27 5.78
C LYS A 102 -13.03 -5.69 4.48
N LYS A 103 -13.84 -5.53 3.42
CA LYS A 103 -13.41 -4.83 2.19
C LYS A 103 -13.00 -3.39 2.48
N ARG A 104 -13.76 -2.67 3.31
CA ARG A 104 -13.47 -1.27 3.70
C ARG A 104 -12.19 -1.17 4.54
N ILE A 105 -11.99 -2.08 5.49
CA ILE A 105 -10.75 -2.22 6.26
C ILE A 105 -9.58 -2.45 5.32
N ALA A 106 -9.70 -3.41 4.40
CA ALA A 106 -8.64 -3.76 3.46
C ALA A 106 -8.23 -2.57 2.59
N LEU A 107 -9.21 -1.83 2.05
CA LEU A 107 -8.95 -0.63 1.27
C LEU A 107 -8.24 0.44 2.11
N THR A 108 -8.65 0.63 3.36
CA THR A 108 -8.04 1.60 4.28
C THR A 108 -6.57 1.26 4.57
N ILE A 109 -6.28 -0.02 4.86
CA ILE A 109 -4.92 -0.51 5.09
C ILE A 109 -4.06 -0.28 3.86
N MET A 110 -4.55 -0.67 2.67
CA MET A 110 -3.83 -0.51 1.42
C MET A 110 -3.54 0.97 1.14
N MET A 111 -4.54 1.85 1.23
CA MET A 111 -4.39 3.27 0.87
C MET A 111 -3.41 4.00 1.78
N LYS A 112 -3.50 3.76 3.10
CA LYS A 112 -2.60 4.39 4.08
C LYS A 112 -1.18 3.85 3.95
N THR A 113 -1.01 2.55 3.76
CA THR A 113 0.32 1.94 3.58
C THR A 113 0.97 2.41 2.28
N ALA A 114 0.23 2.43 1.16
CA ALA A 114 0.75 2.85 -0.15
C ALA A 114 1.20 4.31 -0.11
N SER A 115 0.36 5.19 0.43
CA SER A 115 0.73 6.61 0.60
C SER A 115 2.00 6.79 1.44
N ARG A 116 2.19 5.97 2.48
CA ARG A 116 3.40 6.01 3.32
C ARG A 116 4.63 5.44 2.60
N PHE A 117 4.44 4.41 1.79
CA PHE A 117 5.50 3.78 1.01
C PHE A 117 6.01 4.70 -0.10
N GLU A 118 5.10 5.36 -0.82
CA GLU A 118 5.46 6.39 -1.80
C GLU A 118 6.21 7.56 -1.16
N ALA A 119 5.80 7.97 0.05
CA ALA A 119 6.53 9.00 0.82
C ALA A 119 7.91 8.53 1.27
N LEU A 120 8.09 7.23 1.56
CA LEU A 120 9.42 6.66 1.83
C LEU A 120 10.28 6.71 0.55
N GLN A 121 9.73 6.37 -0.60
CA GLN A 121 10.44 6.45 -1.88
C GLN A 121 10.84 7.89 -2.23
N ASP A 122 9.97 8.86 -1.94
CA ASP A 122 10.21 10.31 -2.13
C ASP A 122 11.14 10.91 -1.05
N SER A 123 11.57 10.15 -0.06
CA SER A 123 12.45 10.65 1.01
C SER A 123 13.93 10.66 0.58
N SER A 124 14.71 11.62 1.10
CA SER A 124 16.14 11.80 0.76
C SER A 124 17.00 10.54 1.00
N LEU A 125 16.61 9.68 1.95
CA LEU A 125 17.27 8.42 2.28
C LEU A 125 17.15 7.35 1.17
N VAL A 126 16.19 7.51 0.25
CA VAL A 126 15.94 6.58 -0.87
C VAL A 126 16.11 7.28 -2.23
N ASN A 127 15.76 8.58 -2.31
CA ASN A 127 15.92 9.43 -3.49
C ASN A 127 17.36 9.49 -4.03
N TRP A 128 18.39 9.28 -3.20
CA TRP A 128 19.79 9.25 -3.67
C TRP A 128 20.06 8.13 -4.70
N ARG A 129 19.13 7.18 -4.88
CA ARG A 129 19.27 6.08 -5.84
C ARG A 129 18.03 5.84 -6.72
N THR A 130 16.86 6.37 -6.36
CA THR A 130 15.59 6.17 -7.12
C THR A 130 14.73 7.44 -7.12
N ASP A 131 14.37 7.99 -8.29
CA ASP A 131 13.46 9.15 -8.44
C ASP A 131 11.97 8.71 -8.53
N SER A 132 11.60 7.63 -7.84
CA SER A 132 10.35 6.90 -8.12
C SER A 132 9.15 7.26 -7.25
N GLY A 133 9.31 8.04 -6.18
CA GLY A 133 8.20 8.32 -5.27
C GLY A 133 7.04 9.03 -5.96
N PHE A 134 5.82 8.55 -5.69
CA PHE A 134 4.55 9.04 -6.22
C PHE A 134 4.50 9.11 -7.75
N SER A 135 4.99 8.09 -8.48
CA SER A 135 4.82 8.07 -9.94
C SER A 135 3.34 8.15 -10.32
N GLY A 136 3.04 8.71 -11.47
CA GLY A 136 1.68 9.08 -11.87
C GLY A 136 0.68 7.91 -11.86
N GLU A 137 1.19 6.72 -12.13
CA GLU A 137 0.48 5.46 -12.24
C GLU A 137 0.41 4.63 -10.94
N ASP A 138 1.29 4.84 -9.96
CA ASP A 138 1.51 3.87 -8.87
C ASP A 138 0.24 3.66 -8.03
N LEU A 139 -0.28 4.73 -7.42
CA LEU A 139 -1.45 4.64 -6.54
C LEU A 139 -2.73 4.19 -7.27
N VAL A 140 -2.94 4.61 -8.52
CA VAL A 140 -4.09 4.16 -9.31
C VAL A 140 -3.95 2.69 -9.73
N SER A 141 -2.72 2.21 -9.94
CA SER A 141 -2.43 0.80 -10.24
C SER A 141 -2.65 -0.09 -9.02
N ASP A 142 -2.22 0.35 -7.84
CA ASP A 142 -2.51 -0.32 -6.56
C ASP A 142 -4.03 -0.43 -6.33
N LEU A 143 -4.78 0.66 -6.58
CA LEU A 143 -6.24 0.66 -6.47
C LEU A 143 -6.88 -0.31 -7.47
N LEU A 144 -6.42 -0.32 -8.72
CA LEU A 144 -6.89 -1.28 -9.72
C LEU A 144 -6.66 -2.72 -9.27
N GLY A 145 -5.45 -3.02 -8.78
CA GLY A 145 -5.08 -4.32 -8.24
C GLY A 145 -5.95 -4.73 -7.05
N PHE A 146 -6.29 -3.78 -6.17
CA PHE A 146 -7.22 -4.00 -5.06
C PHE A 146 -8.61 -4.44 -5.57
N TYR A 147 -9.18 -3.72 -6.55
CA TYR A 147 -10.50 -4.04 -7.09
C TYR A 147 -10.53 -5.34 -7.91
N ARG A 148 -9.41 -5.79 -8.48
CA ARG A 148 -9.32 -7.14 -9.06
C ARG A 148 -9.54 -8.26 -8.03
N VAL A 149 -9.32 -7.98 -6.75
CA VAL A 149 -9.34 -8.98 -5.66
C VAL A 149 -10.55 -8.84 -4.75
N PHE A 150 -10.86 -7.61 -4.32
CA PHE A 150 -11.98 -7.32 -3.42
C PHE A 150 -13.22 -6.81 -4.15
N GLY A 151 -13.04 -6.39 -5.41
CA GLY A 151 -14.12 -5.95 -6.26
C GLY A 151 -14.99 -7.10 -6.78
N GLU A 152 -16.03 -6.75 -7.51
CA GLU A 152 -17.03 -7.64 -8.06
C GLU A 152 -17.25 -7.26 -9.53
N GLY A 153 -17.59 -8.27 -10.35
CA GLY A 153 -17.84 -8.07 -11.77
C GLY A 153 -16.61 -8.23 -12.65
N ILE A 154 -16.59 -7.47 -13.75
CA ILE A 154 -15.57 -7.57 -14.81
C ILE A 154 -14.23 -7.03 -14.30
N ASP A 155 -13.13 -7.62 -14.76
CA ASP A 155 -11.78 -7.15 -14.43
C ASP A 155 -11.66 -5.63 -14.71
N PRO A 156 -11.34 -4.80 -13.70
CA PRO A 156 -11.25 -3.35 -13.85
C PRO A 156 -10.23 -2.90 -14.91
N LEU A 157 -9.21 -3.72 -15.23
CA LEU A 157 -8.29 -3.42 -16.33
C LEU A 157 -8.99 -3.45 -17.69
N ILE A 158 -9.96 -4.36 -17.88
CA ILE A 158 -10.78 -4.40 -19.10
C ILE A 158 -11.69 -3.17 -19.15
N LEU A 159 -12.34 -2.84 -18.03
CA LEU A 159 -13.21 -1.66 -17.93
C LEU A 159 -12.46 -0.34 -18.15
N ALA A 160 -11.16 -0.31 -17.86
CA ALA A 160 -10.30 0.85 -18.10
C ALA A 160 -10.07 1.15 -19.60
N GLN A 161 -10.42 0.21 -20.49
CA GLN A 161 -10.22 0.27 -21.94
C GLN A 161 -8.74 0.47 -22.31
N PRO A 162 -7.91 -0.59 -22.18
CA PRO A 162 -6.51 -0.55 -22.60
C PRO A 162 -6.39 -0.20 -24.08
N THR A 163 -5.41 0.62 -24.42
CA THR A 163 -5.14 1.01 -25.80
C THR A 163 -4.10 0.10 -26.44
N GLU A 164 -3.90 0.25 -27.75
CA GLU A 164 -2.78 -0.38 -28.44
C GLU A 164 -1.43 0.17 -27.97
N ILE A 165 -0.36 -0.62 -28.16
CA ILE A 165 1.02 -0.24 -27.83
C ILE A 165 1.43 1.04 -28.56
N SER A 166 1.06 1.18 -29.83
CA SER A 166 1.35 2.36 -30.67
C SER A 166 0.80 3.64 -30.05
N TYR A 167 -0.42 3.59 -29.51
CA TYR A 167 -1.06 4.70 -28.82
C TYR A 167 -0.37 5.03 -27.49
N GLY A 168 -0.06 4.02 -26.67
CA GLY A 168 0.72 4.24 -25.44
C GLY A 168 2.08 4.88 -25.73
N LYS A 169 2.79 4.39 -26.75
CA LYS A 169 4.07 4.97 -27.19
C LYS A 169 3.93 6.42 -27.66
N SER A 170 2.87 6.76 -28.40
CA SER A 170 2.68 8.15 -28.85
C SER A 170 2.44 9.11 -27.68
N ILE A 171 1.71 8.67 -26.65
CA ILE A 171 1.56 9.42 -25.39
C ILE A 171 2.92 9.59 -24.71
N TRP A 172 3.67 8.51 -24.55
CA TRP A 172 5.00 8.54 -23.94
C TRP A 172 5.97 9.46 -24.69
N ASP A 173 5.98 9.39 -26.01
CA ASP A 173 6.90 10.16 -26.86
C ASP A 173 6.58 11.66 -26.84
N HIS A 174 5.32 12.03 -26.61
CA HIS A 174 4.91 13.43 -26.51
C HIS A 174 5.12 14.02 -25.10
N TYR A 175 4.68 13.31 -24.05
CA TYR A 175 4.68 13.83 -22.68
C TYR A 175 5.93 13.44 -21.88
N GLY A 176 6.66 12.42 -22.32
CA GLY A 176 7.81 11.87 -21.64
C GLY A 176 7.47 10.83 -20.56
N PRO A 177 8.47 10.48 -19.72
CA PRO A 177 8.32 9.43 -18.71
C PRO A 177 7.25 9.76 -17.66
N ILE A 178 6.41 8.78 -17.36
CA ILE A 178 5.31 8.93 -16.39
C ILE A 178 5.78 9.29 -14.97
N GLY A 179 6.99 8.86 -14.57
CA GLY A 179 7.61 9.21 -13.29
C GLY A 179 7.82 10.70 -13.03
N LYS A 180 7.78 11.54 -14.08
CA LYS A 180 7.83 13.00 -13.95
C LYS A 180 6.51 13.60 -13.47
N PHE A 181 5.40 12.89 -13.62
CA PHE A 181 4.06 13.34 -13.24
C PHE A 181 3.71 12.77 -11.88
N LYS A 182 3.86 13.58 -10.82
CA LYS A 182 3.65 13.09 -9.46
C LYS A 182 2.15 13.02 -9.13
N ASN A 183 1.72 11.88 -8.61
CA ASN A 183 0.33 11.66 -8.20
C ASN A 183 0.25 11.25 -6.73
N ARG A 184 -0.19 12.16 -5.88
CA ARG A 184 -0.36 11.91 -4.43
C ARG A 184 -1.76 11.42 -4.06
N GLY A 185 -2.60 11.14 -5.05
CA GLY A 185 -3.96 10.64 -4.85
C GLY A 185 -4.22 9.37 -5.65
N PHE A 186 -5.32 8.72 -5.35
CA PHE A 186 -5.77 7.51 -6.06
C PHE A 186 -6.59 7.83 -7.32
N ARG A 187 -6.40 9.03 -7.90
CA ARG A 187 -7.13 9.47 -9.10
C ARG A 187 -6.24 9.32 -10.32
N PRO A 188 -6.79 8.95 -11.48
CA PRO A 188 -5.99 8.79 -12.69
C PRO A 188 -5.44 10.13 -13.20
N ILE A 189 -4.25 10.11 -13.80
CA ILE A 189 -3.77 11.20 -14.65
C ILE A 189 -4.06 10.84 -16.09
N LEU A 190 -4.87 11.65 -16.76
CA LEU A 190 -5.26 11.47 -18.14
C LEU A 190 -4.41 12.35 -19.06
N PHE A 191 -3.86 11.72 -20.09
CA PHE A 191 -3.04 12.36 -21.10
C PHE A 191 -3.86 12.48 -22.39
N PRO A 192 -4.26 13.71 -22.78
CA PRO A 192 -4.99 13.90 -24.02
C PRO A 192 -4.14 13.46 -25.22
N GLN A 193 -4.80 13.02 -26.29
CA GLN A 193 -4.09 12.64 -27.50
C GLN A 193 -3.24 13.82 -28.02
N PRO A 194 -1.96 13.58 -28.37
CA PRO A 194 -1.12 14.60 -28.98
C PRO A 194 -1.77 15.06 -30.31
N SER A 195 -1.90 16.36 -30.49
CA SER A 195 -2.39 16.93 -31.75
C SER A 195 -1.45 18.04 -32.23
N PRO A 196 -1.10 18.08 -33.53
CA PRO A 196 -0.19 19.10 -34.06
C PRO A 196 -0.70 20.51 -33.75
N GLY A 197 0.19 21.35 -33.20
CA GLY A 197 -0.11 22.75 -32.91
C GLY A 197 -0.97 23.00 -31.66
N LYS A 198 -1.31 21.98 -30.87
CA LYS A 198 -1.99 22.15 -29.57
C LYS A 198 -1.18 21.57 -28.43
N THR A 199 -0.89 22.40 -27.43
CA THR A 199 -0.32 21.97 -26.16
C THR A 199 -1.45 21.46 -25.27
N SER A 200 -1.73 20.16 -25.36
CA SER A 200 -2.64 19.51 -24.42
C SER A 200 -1.92 19.27 -23.10
N ILE A 201 -2.54 19.63 -21.97
CA ILE A 201 -1.94 19.47 -20.63
C ILE A 201 -2.55 18.22 -19.97
N PRO A 202 -1.74 17.35 -19.34
CA PRO A 202 -2.24 16.24 -18.54
C PRO A 202 -3.17 16.73 -17.43
N ARG A 203 -4.24 15.98 -17.13
CA ARG A 203 -5.25 16.38 -16.14
C ARG A 203 -5.62 15.25 -15.20
N ILE A 204 -6.01 15.60 -13.99
CA ILE A 204 -6.60 14.65 -13.05
C ILE A 204 -7.99 14.24 -13.56
N GLY A 205 -8.22 12.93 -13.67
CA GLY A 205 -9.51 12.33 -13.99
C GLY A 205 -10.32 11.99 -12.75
N TYR A 206 -11.59 11.65 -12.96
CA TYR A 206 -12.46 11.13 -11.91
C TYR A 206 -12.31 9.60 -11.81
N LEU A 207 -12.50 9.07 -10.60
CA LEU A 207 -12.61 7.63 -10.43
C LEU A 207 -13.95 7.14 -10.99
N PRO A 208 -13.95 6.11 -11.85
CA PRO A 208 -15.19 5.52 -12.31
C PRO A 208 -15.89 4.77 -11.16
N THR A 209 -17.22 4.64 -11.25
CA THR A 209 -18.04 4.02 -10.18
C THR A 209 -17.60 2.59 -9.85
N TRP A 210 -17.16 1.83 -10.85
CA TRP A 210 -16.64 0.46 -10.67
C TRP A 210 -15.29 0.39 -9.94
N LEU A 211 -14.60 1.52 -9.73
CA LEU A 211 -13.38 1.63 -8.92
C LEU A 211 -13.59 2.49 -7.66
N ASP A 212 -14.84 2.80 -7.30
CA ASP A 212 -15.16 3.74 -6.24
C ASP A 212 -16.28 3.27 -5.29
N TYR A 213 -16.92 2.13 -5.57
CA TYR A 213 -18.06 1.68 -4.76
C TYR A 213 -17.66 1.07 -3.40
N ILE A 214 -16.43 0.58 -3.24
CA ILE A 214 -15.88 0.23 -1.92
C ILE A 214 -15.25 1.51 -1.35
N LYS A 215 -15.78 1.98 -0.22
CA LYS A 215 -15.27 3.17 0.45
C LYS A 215 -14.33 2.80 1.60
N PRO A 216 -13.21 3.53 1.80
CA PRO A 216 -12.41 3.33 3.00
C PRO A 216 -13.24 3.60 4.27
N LEU A 217 -12.71 3.23 5.42
CA LEU A 217 -13.26 3.64 6.70
C LEU A 217 -13.21 5.17 6.79
N GLY A 218 -14.27 5.78 7.31
CA GLY A 218 -14.34 7.24 7.49
C GLY A 218 -13.37 7.73 8.58
N ASP A 219 -13.17 6.89 9.59
CA ASP A 219 -12.22 7.07 10.68
C ASP A 219 -11.74 5.70 11.19
N LEU A 220 -10.66 5.70 11.96
CA LEU A 220 -10.15 4.52 12.68
C LEU A 220 -10.62 4.50 14.16
N SER A 221 -11.51 5.41 14.55
CA SER A 221 -12.00 5.53 15.93
C SER A 221 -12.90 4.36 16.32
N ASN A 222 -13.57 3.77 15.34
CA ASN A 222 -14.38 2.59 15.50
C ASN A 222 -13.54 1.35 15.82
N ASN A 223 -14.07 0.43 16.64
CA ASN A 223 -13.42 -0.82 17.08
C ASN A 223 -13.18 -1.85 15.95
N TYR A 224 -13.21 -1.46 14.68
CA TYR A 224 -13.00 -2.39 13.56
C TYR A 224 -11.53 -2.75 13.37
N ILE A 225 -10.65 -1.78 13.60
CA ILE A 225 -9.21 -1.90 13.40
C ILE A 225 -8.50 -1.11 14.50
N SER A 226 -7.36 -1.60 14.95
CA SER A 226 -6.52 -0.92 15.94
C SER A 226 -5.05 -1.18 15.62
N ASN A 227 -4.18 -0.29 16.10
CA ASN A 227 -2.75 -0.53 15.99
C ASN A 227 -2.36 -1.71 16.88
N ARG A 228 -1.33 -2.46 16.48
CA ARG A 228 -0.83 -3.59 17.27
C ARG A 228 0.40 -3.18 18.06
N TYR A 229 0.38 -3.42 19.36
CA TYR A 229 1.53 -3.25 20.26
C TYR A 229 1.64 -4.45 21.19
N PHE A 230 2.81 -5.09 21.28
CA PHE A 230 3.01 -6.37 21.98
C PHE A 230 1.92 -7.43 21.70
N ASN A 231 1.52 -7.58 20.44
CA ASN A 231 0.42 -8.47 20.01
C ASN A 231 -0.94 -8.19 20.66
N ARG A 232 -1.20 -6.94 21.04
CA ARG A 232 -2.48 -6.47 21.57
C ARG A 232 -3.01 -5.28 20.78
N PRO A 233 -4.35 -5.11 20.69
CA PRO A 233 -4.95 -3.92 20.10
C PRO A 233 -4.70 -2.70 21.00
N LYS A 234 -4.16 -1.62 20.42
CA LYS A 234 -3.86 -0.36 21.08
C LYS A 234 -4.41 0.79 20.23
N LYS A 235 -5.32 1.58 20.79
CA LYS A 235 -6.00 2.68 20.07
C LYS A 235 -5.28 4.01 20.20
N ASP A 236 -4.75 4.26 21.40
CA ASP A 236 -3.97 5.41 21.82
C ASP A 236 -2.47 5.20 21.60
N LEU A 237 -2.10 4.49 20.53
CA LEU A 237 -0.68 4.35 20.15
C LEU A 237 -0.12 5.70 19.66
N PHE A 238 -1.00 6.56 19.12
CA PHE A 238 -0.69 7.89 18.63
C PHE A 238 -1.76 8.87 19.12
N ASP A 239 -1.39 10.15 19.27
CA ASP A 239 -2.35 11.22 19.61
C ASP A 239 -3.43 11.40 18.51
N ASP A 240 -3.05 11.18 17.26
CA ASP A 240 -3.99 11.13 16.14
C ASP A 240 -4.68 9.76 16.08
N VAL A 241 -5.95 9.74 16.47
CA VAL A 241 -6.82 8.55 16.46
C VAL A 241 -7.00 7.93 15.07
N ASN A 242 -6.73 8.68 13.99
CA ASN A 242 -6.80 8.20 12.62
C ASN A 242 -5.45 7.72 12.09
N ARG A 243 -4.40 7.73 12.92
CA ARG A 243 -3.08 7.26 12.52
C ARG A 243 -2.95 5.75 12.62
N MET A 244 -2.50 5.15 11.53
CA MET A 244 -2.18 3.74 11.43
C MET A 244 -0.68 3.54 11.70
N ASN A 245 -0.33 2.47 12.41
CA ASN A 245 1.05 2.10 12.61
C ASN A 245 1.63 1.66 11.26
N ASN A 246 2.54 2.46 10.72
CA ASN A 246 3.20 2.23 9.45
C ASN A 246 4.71 2.38 9.66
N GLU A 247 5.31 1.30 10.13
CA GLU A 247 6.71 1.25 10.52
C GLU A 247 7.59 1.12 9.30
N LEU A 248 8.56 2.02 9.15
CA LEU A 248 9.54 1.95 8.08
C LEU A 248 10.60 0.94 8.47
N TYR A 249 10.98 0.04 7.56
CA TYR A 249 12.04 -0.92 7.82
C TYR A 249 13.01 -1.06 6.65
N ILE A 250 14.21 -1.53 6.97
CA ILE A 250 15.23 -1.96 6.03
C ILE A 250 15.66 -3.37 6.38
N ALA A 251 15.88 -4.24 5.39
CA ALA A 251 16.37 -5.60 5.58
C ALA A 251 17.40 -5.98 4.51
N LEU A 252 18.45 -6.69 4.87
CA LEU A 252 19.36 -7.33 3.90
C LEU A 252 18.93 -8.79 3.73
N ARG A 253 18.58 -9.19 2.51
CA ARG A 253 18.16 -10.57 2.22
C ARG A 253 18.99 -11.16 1.08
N ARG A 254 19.42 -12.42 1.24
CA ARG A 254 20.19 -13.15 0.23
C ARG A 254 19.25 -13.99 -0.64
N GLY A 255 19.33 -13.84 -1.96
CA GLY A 255 18.46 -14.51 -2.92
C GLY A 255 17.06 -13.86 -3.03
N TYR A 256 16.30 -14.27 -4.06
CA TYR A 256 14.86 -14.03 -4.12
C TYR A 256 14.15 -15.25 -3.53
N GLN A 257 13.74 -15.16 -2.27
CA GLN A 257 12.73 -16.07 -1.74
C GLN A 257 11.38 -15.37 -1.89
N LYS A 258 10.49 -15.94 -2.72
CA LYS A 258 9.07 -15.59 -2.66
C LYS A 258 8.62 -15.91 -1.23
N PRO A 259 8.07 -14.95 -0.47
CA PRO A 259 7.71 -15.21 0.92
C PRO A 259 6.54 -16.19 0.93
N ASN A 260 6.85 -17.48 1.17
CA ASN A 260 5.85 -18.49 1.52
C ASN A 260 5.58 -18.48 3.03
N ASP A 261 6.47 -17.87 3.83
CA ASP A 261 6.28 -17.74 5.27
C ASP A 261 5.72 -16.36 5.63
N LEU A 262 4.67 -16.36 6.44
CA LEU A 262 4.03 -15.19 7.03
C LEU A 262 4.94 -14.42 8.02
N HIS A 263 6.18 -14.86 8.22
CA HIS A 263 7.12 -14.24 9.16
C HIS A 263 7.92 -13.13 8.49
N MET A 264 7.86 -11.93 9.07
CA MET A 264 8.70 -10.82 8.66
C MET A 264 10.18 -11.19 8.86
N PRO A 265 11.01 -11.13 7.81
CA PRO A 265 12.44 -11.45 7.92
C PRO A 265 13.16 -10.43 8.81
N SER A 266 14.37 -10.78 9.27
CA SER A 266 15.20 -9.88 10.08
C SER A 266 15.34 -8.52 9.39
N HIS A 267 14.92 -7.46 10.10
CA HIS A 267 14.84 -6.11 9.61
C HIS A 267 15.23 -5.14 10.73
N PHE A 268 15.57 -3.93 10.33
CA PHE A 268 15.82 -2.80 11.22
C PHE A 268 14.74 -1.76 10.96
N TYR A 269 14.03 -1.35 12.01
CA TYR A 269 13.11 -0.23 11.89
C TYR A 269 13.88 1.08 11.77
N VAL A 270 13.51 1.88 10.78
CA VAL A 270 14.01 3.23 10.58
C VAL A 270 13.03 4.15 11.32
N HIS A 271 13.39 4.51 12.56
CA HIS A 271 12.53 5.17 13.56
C HIS A 271 11.39 4.27 14.07
N PRO A 272 11.68 3.23 14.88
CA PRO A 272 10.64 2.47 15.55
C PRO A 272 9.79 3.41 16.40
N HIS A 273 8.47 3.22 16.36
CA HIS A 273 7.57 3.91 17.26
C HIS A 273 7.71 3.28 18.65
N ASN A 274 8.59 3.85 19.46
CA ASN A 274 8.59 3.60 20.90
C ASN A 274 7.41 4.37 21.49
N ILE A 275 6.50 3.67 22.17
CA ILE A 275 5.71 4.33 23.21
C ILE A 275 6.74 4.84 24.22
N PRO A 276 6.71 6.11 24.69
CA PRO A 276 7.46 6.44 25.89
C PRO A 276 7.04 5.39 26.92
N ALA A 277 8.01 4.59 27.39
CA ALA A 277 7.72 3.61 28.42
C ALA A 277 6.93 4.34 29.53
N PRO A 278 5.87 3.74 30.12
CA PRO A 278 5.43 4.27 31.41
C PRO A 278 6.69 4.36 32.25
N ASP A 279 7.01 5.57 32.72
CA ASP A 279 8.24 5.82 33.44
C ASP A 279 8.18 4.97 34.71
N TYR A 280 8.87 3.82 34.69
CA TYR A 280 8.95 2.92 35.83
C TYR A 280 9.79 3.54 36.96
N PHE A 281 10.30 4.77 36.79
CA PHE A 281 10.95 5.59 37.81
C PHE A 281 10.02 6.57 38.54
N HIS A 282 8.73 6.22 38.71
CA HIS A 282 7.98 6.68 39.88
C HIS A 282 7.75 5.53 40.86
N ILE A 283 8.86 5.15 41.52
CA ILE A 283 8.85 4.59 42.87
C ILE A 283 9.15 5.75 43.82
N GLY A 284 8.13 6.25 44.53
CA GLY A 284 8.31 7.01 45.79
C GLY A 284 7.76 8.44 45.83
N GLY A 285 6.77 8.65 46.72
CA GLY A 285 6.25 9.95 47.19
C GLY A 285 5.00 10.38 46.42
N ASP A 286 3.78 10.45 46.98
CA ASP A 286 3.37 10.65 48.36
C ASP A 286 2.12 9.82 48.67
N SER A 287 2.23 9.01 49.72
CA SER A 287 1.08 8.62 50.51
C SER A 287 0.52 9.88 51.19
N GLN A 288 -0.69 10.27 50.83
CA GLN A 288 -1.54 11.08 51.70
C GLN A 288 -2.79 10.28 52.01
N TYR A 289 -2.71 9.20 52.80
CA TYR A 289 -3.73 8.86 53.80
C TYR A 289 -3.17 7.88 54.83
N PRO A 290 -3.48 8.07 56.13
CA PRO A 290 -2.86 7.33 57.22
C PRO A 290 -3.40 5.91 57.35
N ILE A 291 -2.53 5.07 57.88
CA ILE A 291 -2.79 3.69 58.29
C ILE A 291 -3.86 3.70 59.39
N TRP A 292 -5.02 3.13 59.10
CA TRP A 292 -5.81 2.20 59.94
C TRP A 292 -6.58 1.26 59.03
#